data_AF-A0A2W4SCD5-F1
#
_entry.id   AF-A0A2W4SCD5-F1
#
_cell.length_a   1.000
_cell.length_b   1.000
_cell.length_c   1.000
_cell.angle_alpha   90.00
_cell.angle_beta   90.00
_cell.angle_gamma   90.00
#
_symmetry.space_group_name_H-M   'P 1'
#
loop_
_entity.id
_entity.type
_entity.pdbx_description
1 polymer ?
#
loop_
_entity_poly.entity_id
_entity_poly.type
_entity_poly.pdbx_seq_one_letter_code
_entity_poly.pdbx_strand_id
1 'polypeptide(L)'
;MRVAALYCFTAFADVGVIAATLAGECDRLGLRGTLLLAPEGINGTIAGTPGAIDAMLAAIRALPGCAGLEVKLSAAAAMPFHRMKVRQKAEIVTMGAPGLDPGAVGAYVAPADWNALIDSPDTIVIDTRNDYEVAVGSFAGAINPGTTAFRDFPDWFRANRDALFAGRAAPRVAMFCTGGIRCEKATAFLKSEGVADVFHLQGGILKYLETVPETASRWQGECFVFDERVSLGHGLAPGSHSLCRGCRMPVSAADRASPLYVEGVACPACSASRDDTQRAGYAERHRQATLAAARGEAHIGQAARRDDA
;
A
#
# COMPACT_ATOMS: atom_id res chain seq x y z
N MET A 1 -2.08 11.56 15.69
CA MET A 1 -1.86 12.00 14.29
C MET A 1 -2.95 11.44 13.40
N ARG A 2 -3.32 12.16 12.33
CA ARG A 2 -4.23 11.66 11.29
C ARG A 2 -3.39 11.20 10.09
N VAL A 3 -3.73 10.05 9.53
CA VAL A 3 -3.11 9.50 8.32
C VAL A 3 -4.16 9.41 7.23
N ALA A 4 -3.85 9.93 6.05
CA ALA A 4 -4.68 9.88 4.86
C ALA A 4 -4.00 9.03 3.79
N ALA A 5 -4.64 7.94 3.38
CA ALA A 5 -4.30 7.20 2.17
C ALA A 5 -5.26 7.62 1.06
N LEU A 6 -4.72 8.00 -0.09
CA LEU A 6 -5.47 8.64 -1.17
C LEU A 6 -4.94 8.22 -2.54
N TYR A 7 -5.82 8.20 -3.52
CA TYR A 7 -5.44 8.16 -4.93
C TYR A 7 -6.53 8.80 -5.78
N CYS A 8 -6.15 9.31 -6.95
CA CYS A 8 -7.06 9.79 -7.97
C CYS A 8 -6.41 9.60 -9.34
N PHE A 9 -7.11 8.88 -10.22
CA PHE A 9 -6.76 8.80 -11.62
C PHE A 9 -7.36 10.00 -12.36
N THR A 10 -6.50 10.82 -12.95
CA THR A 10 -6.88 12.00 -13.74
C THR A 10 -5.72 12.41 -14.62
N ALA A 11 -5.99 12.99 -15.79
CA ALA A 11 -4.94 13.45 -16.68
C ALA A 11 -4.32 14.75 -16.14
N PHE A 12 -3.04 14.69 -15.79
CA PHE A 12 -2.25 15.87 -15.40
C PHE A 12 -1.39 16.36 -16.57
N ALA A 13 -1.63 17.60 -16.99
CA ALA A 13 -0.87 18.24 -18.07
C ALA A 13 0.56 18.60 -17.66
N ASP A 14 0.76 19.16 -16.45
CA ASP A 14 2.07 19.53 -15.92
C ASP A 14 2.30 18.93 -14.54
N VAL A 15 2.79 17.69 -14.53
CA VAL A 15 3.13 16.94 -13.32
C VAL A 15 4.22 17.65 -12.51
N GLY A 16 5.12 18.39 -13.17
CA GLY A 16 6.22 19.09 -12.53
C GLY A 16 5.75 20.23 -11.65
N VAL A 17 4.89 21.09 -12.20
CA VAL A 17 4.28 22.22 -11.48
C VAL A 17 3.40 21.73 -10.33
N ILE A 18 2.58 20.70 -10.56
CA ILE A 18 1.73 20.12 -9.52
C ILE A 18 2.60 19.57 -8.39
N ALA A 19 3.64 18.79 -8.70
CA ALA A 19 4.52 18.21 -7.69
C ALA A 19 5.23 19.29 -6.85
N ALA A 20 5.73 20.36 -7.48
CA ALA A 20 6.37 21.47 -6.77
C ALA A 20 5.38 22.19 -5.84
N THR A 21 4.16 22.44 -6.31
CA THR A 21 3.10 23.09 -5.52
C THR A 21 2.73 22.26 -4.29
N LEU A 22 2.45 20.95 -4.49
CA LEU A 22 2.09 20.07 -3.37
C LEU A 22 3.25 19.87 -2.39
N ALA A 23 4.51 19.89 -2.86
CA ALA A 23 5.68 19.83 -1.99
C ALA A 23 5.76 21.05 -1.06
N GLY A 24 5.60 22.26 -1.61
CA GLY A 24 5.57 23.49 -0.81
C GLY A 24 4.44 23.50 0.22
N GLU A 25 3.24 23.04 -0.17
CA GLU A 25 2.12 22.92 0.77
C GLU A 25 2.37 21.87 1.86
N CYS A 26 2.95 20.71 1.51
CA CYS A 26 3.29 19.69 2.51
C CYS A 26 4.32 20.21 3.53
N ASP A 27 5.34 20.93 3.07
CA ASP A 27 6.37 21.50 3.93
C ASP A 27 5.78 22.59 4.85
N ARG A 28 4.96 23.48 4.30
CA ARG A 28 4.24 24.53 5.05
C ARG A 28 3.33 23.96 6.13
N LEU A 29 2.66 22.84 5.82
CA LEU A 29 1.73 22.15 6.71
C LEU A 29 2.43 21.17 7.68
N GLY A 30 3.75 20.99 7.57
CA GLY A 30 4.51 20.06 8.40
C GLY A 30 4.12 18.58 8.20
N LEU A 31 3.64 18.24 7.00
CA LEU A 31 3.23 16.88 6.66
C LEU A 31 4.44 15.97 6.46
N ARG A 32 4.23 14.66 6.69
CA ARG A 32 5.19 13.62 6.30
C ARG A 32 4.48 12.48 5.61
N GLY A 33 5.21 11.72 4.80
CA GLY A 33 4.60 10.68 3.97
C GLY A 33 5.17 10.68 2.57
N THR A 34 4.40 10.13 1.64
CA THR A 34 4.76 10.09 0.22
C THR A 34 3.56 10.46 -0.63
N LEU A 35 3.75 11.38 -1.57
CA LEU A 35 2.87 11.62 -2.72
C LEU A 35 3.64 11.24 -3.99
N LEU A 36 3.00 10.43 -4.83
CA LEU A 36 3.44 10.04 -6.16
C LEU A 36 2.56 10.74 -7.17
N LEU A 37 3.18 11.47 -8.10
CA LEU A 37 2.50 12.15 -9.20
C LEU A 37 2.98 11.54 -10.50
N ALA A 38 2.06 11.30 -11.42
CA ALA A 38 2.34 10.86 -12.77
C ALA A 38 1.33 11.54 -13.73
N PRO A 39 1.54 11.47 -15.05
CA PRO A 39 0.56 12.00 -16.01
C PRO A 39 -0.85 11.41 -15.82
N GLU A 40 -0.94 10.19 -15.26
CA GLU A 40 -2.18 9.48 -14.94
C GLU A 40 -2.82 9.84 -13.57
N GLY A 41 -2.21 10.73 -12.78
CA GLY A 41 -2.84 11.27 -11.57
C GLY A 41 -1.95 11.33 -10.33
N ILE A 42 -2.55 11.08 -9.15
CA ILE A 42 -1.92 11.16 -7.83
C ILE A 42 -2.21 9.92 -6.98
N ASN A 43 -1.21 9.48 -6.19
CA ASN A 43 -1.35 8.45 -5.17
C ASN A 43 -0.50 8.83 -3.96
N GLY A 44 -0.95 8.53 -2.75
CA GLY A 44 -0.07 8.69 -1.60
C GLY A 44 -0.65 8.30 -0.27
N THR A 45 0.25 8.32 0.71
CA THR A 45 -0.11 8.24 2.12
C THR A 45 0.64 9.34 2.86
N ILE A 46 -0.10 10.23 3.50
CA ILE A 46 0.42 11.38 4.24
C ILE A 46 -0.12 11.39 5.67
N ALA A 47 0.66 11.94 6.60
CA ALA A 47 0.29 12.05 8.00
C ALA A 47 0.64 13.44 8.55
N GLY A 48 -0.20 13.91 9.48
CA GLY A 48 -0.06 15.20 10.12
C GLY A 48 -1.12 15.43 11.20
N THR A 49 -1.25 16.69 11.61
CA THR A 49 -2.39 17.11 12.44
C THR A 49 -3.69 17.01 11.63
N PRO A 50 -4.86 16.85 12.27
CA PRO A 50 -6.14 16.87 11.59
C PRO A 50 -6.31 18.04 10.62
N GLY A 51 -6.06 19.28 11.08
CA GLY A 51 -6.18 20.48 10.24
C GLY A 51 -5.19 20.54 9.09
N ALA A 52 -3.96 20.04 9.27
CA ALA A 52 -2.98 19.97 8.19
C ALA A 52 -3.41 18.97 7.09
N ILE A 53 -3.95 17.82 7.48
CA ILE A 53 -4.51 16.85 6.53
C ILE A 53 -5.71 17.46 5.81
N ASP A 54 -6.64 18.08 6.53
CA ASP A 54 -7.85 18.65 5.91
C ASP A 54 -7.50 19.75 4.90
N ALA A 55 -6.52 20.62 5.21
CA ALA A 55 -6.00 21.63 4.30
C ALA A 55 -5.36 21.01 3.05
N MET A 56 -4.53 19.97 3.21
CA MET A 56 -3.88 19.30 2.10
C MET A 56 -4.88 18.57 1.19
N LEU A 57 -5.89 17.92 1.77
CA LEU A 57 -6.94 17.27 1.00
C LEU A 57 -7.77 18.29 0.22
N ALA A 58 -8.02 19.48 0.78
CA ALA A 58 -8.64 20.58 0.04
C ALA A 58 -7.77 21.05 -1.14
N ALA A 59 -6.46 21.18 -0.94
CA ALA A 59 -5.53 21.54 -2.01
C ALA A 59 -5.48 20.49 -3.13
N ILE A 60 -5.49 19.18 -2.79
CA ILE A 60 -5.54 18.12 -3.80
C ILE A 60 -6.89 18.14 -4.53
N ARG A 61 -8.01 18.32 -3.84
CA ARG A 61 -9.34 18.39 -4.47
C ARG A 61 -9.52 19.57 -5.41
N ALA A 62 -8.75 20.64 -5.22
CA ALA A 62 -8.74 21.78 -6.13
C ALA A 62 -7.96 21.52 -7.44
N LEU A 63 -7.19 20.43 -7.53
CA LEU A 63 -6.50 20.04 -8.77
C LEU A 63 -7.52 19.59 -9.84
N PRO A 64 -7.23 19.81 -11.13
CA PRO A 64 -8.09 19.37 -12.23
C PRO A 64 -8.40 17.86 -12.16
N GLY A 65 -9.69 17.52 -12.12
CA GLY A 65 -10.17 16.13 -12.05
C GLY A 65 -10.07 15.46 -10.68
N CYS A 66 -9.57 16.15 -9.64
CA CYS A 66 -9.43 15.59 -8.29
C CYS A 66 -10.59 15.94 -7.33
N ALA A 67 -11.64 16.62 -7.79
CA ALA A 67 -12.77 17.01 -6.92
C ALA A 67 -13.42 15.81 -6.21
N GLY A 68 -13.49 14.66 -6.90
CA GLY A 68 -14.01 13.39 -6.36
C GLY A 68 -13.00 12.54 -5.59
N LEU A 69 -11.88 13.10 -5.13
CA LEU A 69 -10.83 12.36 -4.42
C LEU A 69 -11.41 11.54 -3.25
N GLU A 70 -11.34 10.21 -3.40
CA GLU A 70 -11.60 9.27 -2.31
C GLU A 70 -10.38 9.21 -1.38
N VAL A 71 -10.65 9.30 -0.08
CA VAL A 71 -9.60 9.32 0.96
C VAL A 71 -10.00 8.39 2.07
N LYS A 72 -9.04 7.59 2.53
CA LYS A 72 -9.19 6.77 3.73
C LYS A 72 -8.42 7.39 4.87
N LEU A 73 -9.12 7.66 5.96
CA LEU A 73 -8.54 8.25 7.15
C LEU A 73 -8.32 7.16 8.20
N SER A 74 -7.18 7.22 8.87
CA SER A 74 -6.87 6.37 10.01
C SER A 74 -6.10 7.16 11.06
N ALA A 75 -6.08 6.65 12.29
CA ALA A 75 -5.34 7.24 13.38
C ALA A 75 -3.94 6.62 13.51
N ALA A 76 -3.00 7.41 14.03
CA ALA A 76 -1.70 6.92 14.49
C ALA A 76 -1.33 7.64 15.79
N ALA A 77 -0.82 6.90 16.76
CA ALA A 77 -0.38 7.47 18.05
C ALA A 77 0.80 8.43 17.86
N ALA A 78 1.74 8.09 16.98
CA ALA A 78 2.89 8.90 16.62
C ALA A 78 2.95 9.14 15.10
N MET A 79 3.85 10.02 14.66
CA MET A 79 4.10 10.28 13.24
C MET A 79 4.66 9.03 12.54
N PRO A 80 3.93 8.37 11.62
CA PRO A 80 4.32 7.06 11.07
C PRO A 80 5.33 7.17 9.91
N PHE A 81 5.74 8.38 9.56
CA PHE A 81 6.69 8.66 8.49
C PHE A 81 7.87 9.49 8.99
N HIS A 82 9.06 9.16 8.53
CA HIS A 82 10.28 9.87 8.90
C HIS A 82 10.44 11.23 8.20
N ARG A 83 9.94 11.37 6.96
CA ARG A 83 10.07 12.57 6.13
C ARG A 83 8.95 12.65 5.11
N MET A 84 8.76 13.84 4.53
CA MET A 84 7.93 14.01 3.35
C MET A 84 8.70 13.63 2.08
N LYS A 85 7.99 13.07 1.10
CA LYS A 85 8.49 12.81 -0.25
C LYS A 85 7.39 13.14 -1.25
N VAL A 86 7.64 14.09 -2.15
CA VAL A 86 6.81 14.28 -3.34
C VAL A 86 7.63 13.83 -4.54
N ARG A 87 7.14 12.82 -5.28
CA ARG A 87 7.91 12.15 -6.32
C ARG A 87 7.12 12.13 -7.63
N GLN A 88 7.78 12.56 -8.70
CA GLN A 88 7.30 12.33 -10.05
C GLN A 88 7.65 10.90 -10.48
N LYS A 89 6.71 10.23 -11.15
CA LYS A 89 6.81 8.86 -11.62
C LYS A 89 6.16 8.75 -13.01
N ALA A 90 6.49 7.68 -13.73
CA ALA A 90 5.78 7.33 -14.96
C ALA A 90 4.36 6.83 -14.66
N GLU A 91 4.18 6.14 -13.54
CA GLU A 91 2.91 5.59 -13.07
C GLU A 91 2.76 5.86 -11.56
N ILE A 92 1.56 6.22 -11.10
CA ILE A 92 1.25 6.38 -9.66
C ILE A 92 1.14 5.03 -8.93
N VAL A 93 0.95 3.96 -9.70
CA VAL A 93 1.15 2.57 -9.30
C VAL A 93 1.71 1.79 -10.49
N THR A 94 2.94 1.30 -10.36
CA THR A 94 3.66 0.72 -11.50
C THR A 94 3.22 -0.71 -11.76
N MET A 95 2.50 -0.92 -12.87
CA MET A 95 2.16 -2.25 -13.38
C MET A 95 2.93 -2.57 -14.65
N GLY A 96 3.42 -1.56 -15.39
CA GLY A 96 4.18 -1.80 -16.60
C GLY A 96 3.35 -2.33 -17.79
N ALA A 97 2.02 -2.17 -17.76
CA ALA A 97 1.15 -2.41 -18.90
C ALA A 97 0.69 -1.05 -19.49
N PRO A 98 1.34 -0.55 -20.55
CA PRO A 98 0.97 0.71 -21.16
C PRO A 98 -0.37 0.60 -21.91
N GLY A 99 -1.07 1.72 -22.07
CA GLY A 99 -2.28 1.80 -22.90
C GLY A 99 -3.56 1.31 -22.24
N LEU A 100 -3.56 1.05 -20.94
CA LEU A 100 -4.80 0.78 -20.21
C LEU A 100 -5.63 2.05 -20.08
N ASP A 101 -6.90 1.96 -20.45
CA ASP A 101 -7.88 3.02 -20.27
C ASP A 101 -8.27 3.12 -18.79
N PRO A 102 -8.00 4.25 -18.10
CA PRO A 102 -8.41 4.47 -16.72
C PRO A 102 -9.93 4.43 -16.51
N GLY A 103 -10.74 4.59 -17.56
CA GLY A 103 -12.20 4.46 -17.51
C GLY A 103 -12.71 3.03 -17.70
N ALA A 104 -11.87 2.12 -18.21
CA ALA A 104 -12.25 0.74 -18.53
C ALA A 104 -12.02 -0.21 -17.34
N VAL A 105 -12.28 0.24 -16.11
CA VAL A 105 -12.09 -0.58 -14.90
C VAL A 105 -13.19 -1.63 -14.71
N GLY A 106 -12.95 -2.57 -13.82
CA GLY A 106 -13.94 -3.56 -13.37
C GLY A 106 -15.06 -2.91 -12.55
N ALA A 107 -16.08 -3.71 -12.23
CA ALA A 107 -17.17 -3.23 -11.40
C ALA A 107 -16.72 -3.05 -9.94
N TYR A 108 -17.01 -1.88 -9.38
CA TYR A 108 -16.84 -1.62 -7.95
C TYR A 108 -17.83 -2.44 -7.13
N VAL A 109 -17.33 -3.12 -6.10
CA VAL A 109 -18.14 -3.88 -5.15
C VAL A 109 -17.95 -3.27 -3.76
N ALA A 110 -19.04 -2.81 -3.17
CA ALA A 110 -19.01 -2.23 -1.84
C ALA A 110 -18.59 -3.30 -0.80
N PRO A 111 -17.92 -2.92 0.31
CA PRO A 111 -17.53 -3.87 1.34
C PRO A 111 -18.67 -4.74 1.89
N ALA A 112 -19.89 -4.18 1.97
CA ALA A 112 -21.08 -4.90 2.41
C ALA A 112 -21.48 -6.06 1.49
N ASP A 113 -21.23 -5.92 0.18
CA ASP A 113 -21.57 -6.92 -0.84
C ASP A 113 -20.39 -7.85 -1.15
N TRP A 114 -19.18 -7.50 -0.69
CA TRP A 114 -17.95 -8.21 -1.02
C TRP A 114 -17.98 -9.67 -0.60
N ASN A 115 -18.44 -9.96 0.62
CA ASN A 115 -18.49 -11.33 1.15
C ASN A 115 -19.34 -12.25 0.28
N ALA A 116 -20.53 -11.78 -0.14
CA ALA A 116 -21.42 -12.58 -0.99
C ALA A 116 -20.79 -12.88 -2.36
N LEU A 117 -19.99 -11.95 -2.89
CA LEU A 117 -19.24 -12.17 -4.12
C LEU A 117 -18.15 -13.24 -3.93
N ILE A 118 -17.32 -13.11 -2.90
CA ILE A 118 -16.16 -14.01 -2.71
C ILE A 118 -16.53 -15.39 -2.14
N ASP A 119 -17.72 -15.53 -1.53
CA ASP A 119 -18.25 -16.82 -1.08
C ASP A 119 -18.85 -17.64 -2.24
N SER A 120 -19.06 -17.02 -3.41
CA SER A 120 -19.57 -17.72 -4.60
C SER A 120 -18.50 -18.67 -5.17
N PRO A 121 -18.80 -19.97 -5.36
CA PRO A 121 -17.81 -20.96 -5.81
C PRO A 121 -17.27 -20.71 -7.22
N ASP A 122 -18.02 -19.97 -8.04
CA ASP A 122 -17.65 -19.60 -9.40
C ASP A 122 -16.77 -18.34 -9.47
N THR A 123 -16.53 -17.70 -8.32
CA THR A 123 -15.73 -16.48 -8.23
C THR A 123 -14.28 -16.80 -7.89
N ILE A 124 -13.39 -16.41 -8.81
CA ILE A 124 -11.95 -16.47 -8.62
C ILE A 124 -11.53 -15.21 -7.87
N VAL A 125 -11.02 -15.38 -6.68
CA VAL A 125 -10.59 -14.28 -5.83
C VAL A 125 -9.07 -14.15 -5.91
N ILE A 126 -8.55 -12.99 -6.32
CA ILE A 126 -7.11 -12.79 -6.52
C ILE A 126 -6.63 -11.62 -5.66
N ASP A 127 -5.61 -11.87 -4.85
CA ASP A 127 -4.90 -10.83 -4.10
C ASP A 127 -3.88 -10.16 -5.02
N THR A 128 -4.08 -8.90 -5.38
CA THR A 128 -3.14 -8.21 -6.30
C THR A 128 -1.97 -7.56 -5.57
N ARG A 129 -1.71 -7.97 -4.31
CA ARG A 129 -0.61 -7.46 -3.50
C ARG A 129 0.65 -8.31 -3.68
N ASN A 130 1.77 -7.79 -3.18
CA ASN A 130 3.02 -8.55 -3.22
C ASN A 130 3.00 -9.67 -2.17
N ASP A 131 3.79 -10.71 -2.39
CA ASP A 131 3.93 -11.89 -1.54
C ASP A 131 4.04 -11.58 -0.03
N TYR A 132 4.83 -10.58 0.34
CA TYR A 132 5.02 -10.18 1.73
C TYR A 132 3.81 -9.50 2.36
N GLU A 133 2.93 -8.89 1.56
CA GLU A 133 1.69 -8.31 2.05
C GLU A 133 0.65 -9.40 2.28
N VAL A 134 0.65 -10.44 1.43
CA VAL A 134 -0.22 -11.62 1.56
C VAL A 134 0.16 -12.43 2.79
N ALA A 135 1.46 -12.56 3.08
CA ALA A 135 1.96 -13.27 4.26
C ALA A 135 1.49 -12.66 5.61
N VAL A 136 1.14 -11.36 5.64
CA VAL A 136 0.63 -10.69 6.83
C VAL A 136 -0.86 -11.00 7.06
N GLY A 137 -1.60 -11.24 5.98
CA GLY A 137 -3.02 -11.54 6.00
C GLY A 137 -3.66 -11.40 4.63
N SER A 138 -4.74 -12.13 4.36
CA SER A 138 -5.46 -12.11 3.08
C SER A 138 -6.92 -12.57 3.28
N PHE A 139 -7.74 -12.48 2.24
CA PHE A 139 -9.09 -13.07 2.27
C PHE A 139 -9.03 -14.60 2.17
N ALA A 140 -9.90 -15.28 2.91
CA ALA A 140 -10.04 -16.72 2.87
C ALA A 140 -10.24 -17.21 1.42
N GLY A 141 -9.43 -18.18 0.98
CA GLY A 141 -9.52 -18.75 -0.37
C GLY A 141 -9.00 -17.86 -1.50
N ALA A 142 -8.46 -16.67 -1.20
CA ALA A 142 -7.85 -15.83 -2.22
C ALA A 142 -6.56 -16.46 -2.78
N ILE A 143 -6.40 -16.36 -4.09
CA ILE A 143 -5.21 -16.79 -4.81
C ILE A 143 -4.11 -15.76 -4.57
N ASN A 144 -2.95 -16.26 -4.11
CA ASN A 144 -1.71 -15.48 -4.03
C ASN A 144 -0.91 -15.64 -5.32
N PRO A 145 -0.70 -14.57 -6.10
CA PRO A 145 0.15 -14.62 -7.29
C PRO A 145 1.62 -14.94 -7.03
N GLY A 146 2.10 -14.76 -5.80
CA GLY A 146 3.53 -14.91 -5.47
C GLY A 146 4.40 -13.82 -6.09
N THR A 147 3.82 -12.71 -6.53
CA THR A 147 4.53 -11.60 -7.17
C THR A 147 5.34 -10.81 -6.14
N THR A 148 6.60 -10.51 -6.47
CA THR A 148 7.46 -9.64 -5.62
C THR A 148 7.20 -8.16 -5.88
N ALA A 149 6.74 -7.82 -7.09
CA ALA A 149 6.31 -6.50 -7.48
C ALA A 149 5.03 -6.56 -8.31
N PHE A 150 4.17 -5.54 -8.18
CA PHE A 150 2.91 -5.47 -8.94
C PHE A 150 3.10 -5.47 -10.47
N ARG A 151 4.27 -5.08 -10.98
CA ARG A 151 4.60 -5.18 -12.40
C ARG A 151 4.66 -6.61 -12.93
N ASP A 152 4.80 -7.59 -12.04
CA ASP A 152 4.89 -9.01 -12.39
C ASP A 152 3.48 -9.62 -12.56
N PHE A 153 2.43 -8.91 -12.13
CA PHE A 153 1.04 -9.37 -12.16
C PHE A 153 0.52 -9.70 -13.57
N PRO A 154 0.77 -8.88 -14.62
CA PRO A 154 0.30 -9.20 -15.97
C PRO A 154 0.84 -10.53 -16.50
N ASP A 155 2.13 -10.79 -16.32
CA ASP A 155 2.77 -12.02 -16.80
C ASP A 155 2.30 -13.23 -16.00
N TRP A 156 2.18 -13.09 -14.68
CA TRP A 156 1.58 -14.12 -13.83
C TRP A 156 0.16 -14.46 -14.30
N PHE A 157 -0.70 -13.46 -14.53
CA PHE A 157 -2.08 -13.70 -14.94
C PHE A 157 -2.15 -14.44 -16.27
N ARG A 158 -1.39 -14.01 -17.28
CA ARG A 158 -1.34 -14.68 -18.60
C ARG A 158 -0.88 -16.12 -18.49
N ALA A 159 0.14 -16.39 -17.68
CA ALA A 159 0.67 -17.75 -17.49
C ALA A 159 -0.30 -18.68 -16.75
N ASN A 160 -1.21 -18.14 -15.93
CA ASN A 160 -2.11 -18.94 -15.08
C ASN A 160 -3.58 -18.93 -15.56
N ARG A 161 -3.95 -18.04 -16.49
CA ARG A 161 -5.32 -17.82 -16.95
C ARG A 161 -6.05 -19.11 -17.31
N ASP A 162 -5.45 -19.97 -18.10
CA ASP A 162 -6.09 -21.20 -18.57
C ASP A 162 -6.42 -22.14 -17.42
N ALA A 163 -5.50 -22.27 -16.45
CA ALA A 163 -5.74 -23.06 -15.23
C ALA A 163 -6.78 -22.41 -14.31
N LEU A 164 -6.75 -21.07 -14.18
CA LEU A 164 -7.74 -20.31 -13.41
C LEU A 164 -9.15 -20.49 -13.99
N PHE A 165 -9.29 -20.60 -15.30
CA PHE A 165 -10.59 -20.68 -15.97
C PHE A 165 -11.00 -22.11 -16.32
N ALA A 166 -10.14 -23.11 -16.07
CA ALA A 166 -10.44 -24.51 -16.32
C ALA A 166 -11.75 -24.93 -15.61
N GLY A 167 -12.68 -25.48 -16.40
CA GLY A 167 -14.00 -25.92 -15.92
C GLY A 167 -15.01 -24.81 -15.68
N ARG A 168 -14.71 -23.54 -16.03
CA ARG A 168 -15.61 -22.40 -15.83
C ARG A 168 -16.08 -21.83 -17.17
N ALA A 169 -17.38 -21.89 -17.44
CA ALA A 169 -17.96 -21.36 -18.67
C ALA A 169 -17.95 -19.81 -18.70
N ALA A 170 -18.12 -19.16 -17.54
CA ALA A 170 -18.11 -17.71 -17.37
C ALA A 170 -17.38 -17.35 -16.06
N PRO A 171 -16.04 -17.28 -16.06
CA PRO A 171 -15.28 -17.03 -14.83
C PRO A 171 -15.48 -15.58 -14.35
N ARG A 172 -15.92 -15.43 -13.11
CA ARG A 172 -15.97 -14.14 -12.42
C ARG A 172 -14.64 -13.94 -11.68
N VAL A 173 -14.00 -12.78 -11.85
CA VAL A 173 -12.74 -12.48 -11.17
C VAL A 173 -12.93 -11.31 -10.22
N ALA A 174 -12.75 -11.54 -8.92
CA ALA A 174 -12.80 -10.52 -7.88
C ALA A 174 -11.39 -10.22 -7.38
N MET A 175 -10.97 -8.96 -7.47
CA MET A 175 -9.63 -8.51 -7.08
C MET A 175 -9.65 -7.51 -5.94
N PHE A 176 -8.63 -7.57 -5.09
CA PHE A 176 -8.50 -6.63 -3.98
C PHE A 176 -7.02 -6.31 -3.71
N CYS A 177 -6.81 -5.16 -3.06
CA CYS A 177 -5.54 -4.75 -2.50
C CYS A 177 -5.80 -3.83 -1.29
N THR A 178 -4.74 -3.31 -0.66
CA THR A 178 -4.83 -2.42 0.51
C THR A 178 -5.72 -1.20 0.23
N GLY A 179 -5.43 -0.52 -0.89
CA GLY A 179 -5.91 0.80 -1.23
C GLY A 179 -7.07 0.84 -2.22
N GLY A 180 -7.19 -0.17 -3.09
CA GLY A 180 -8.02 -0.13 -4.30
C GLY A 180 -7.20 0.21 -5.56
N ILE A 181 -6.18 1.06 -5.46
CA ILE A 181 -5.44 1.59 -6.62
C ILE A 181 -4.82 0.53 -7.56
N ARG A 182 -4.30 -0.59 -7.04
CA ARG A 182 -3.78 -1.67 -7.90
C ARG A 182 -4.90 -2.34 -8.68
N CYS A 183 -6.07 -2.49 -8.05
CA CYS A 183 -7.23 -3.10 -8.68
C CYS A 183 -7.82 -2.25 -9.79
N GLU A 184 -7.65 -0.93 -9.76
CA GLU A 184 -8.00 -0.07 -10.89
C GLU A 184 -7.26 -0.54 -12.15
N LYS A 185 -5.93 -0.70 -12.07
CA LYS A 185 -5.11 -1.19 -13.18
C LYS A 185 -5.32 -2.67 -13.48
N ALA A 186 -5.36 -3.52 -12.45
CA ALA A 186 -5.48 -4.97 -12.63
C ALA A 186 -6.82 -5.33 -13.29
N THR A 187 -7.91 -4.66 -12.91
CA THR A 187 -9.22 -4.92 -13.54
C THR A 187 -9.28 -4.42 -14.98
N ALA A 188 -8.77 -3.22 -15.27
CA ALA A 188 -8.66 -2.73 -16.64
C ALA A 188 -7.82 -3.66 -17.52
N PHE A 189 -6.72 -4.18 -16.97
CA PHE A 189 -5.88 -5.16 -17.63
C PHE A 189 -6.63 -6.47 -17.93
N LEU A 190 -7.31 -7.07 -16.96
CA LEU A 190 -8.08 -8.29 -17.19
C LEU A 190 -9.18 -8.10 -18.24
N LYS A 191 -9.83 -6.93 -18.27
CA LYS A 191 -10.80 -6.60 -19.32
C LYS A 191 -10.13 -6.48 -20.70
N SER A 192 -8.94 -5.89 -20.78
CA SER A 192 -8.15 -5.86 -22.03
C SER A 192 -7.70 -7.24 -22.50
N GLU A 193 -7.56 -8.20 -21.59
CA GLU A 193 -7.30 -9.61 -21.87
C GLU A 193 -8.59 -10.39 -22.23
N GLY A 194 -9.76 -9.72 -22.29
CA GLY A 194 -11.04 -10.32 -22.69
C GLY A 194 -11.80 -11.01 -21.57
N VAL A 195 -11.50 -10.72 -20.30
CA VAL A 195 -12.32 -11.16 -19.16
C VAL A 195 -13.50 -10.20 -19.00
N ALA A 196 -14.73 -10.70 -19.13
CA ALA A 196 -15.93 -9.88 -19.05
C ALA A 196 -16.28 -9.47 -17.61
N ASP A 197 -16.39 -10.46 -16.72
CA ASP A 197 -16.88 -10.29 -15.36
C ASP A 197 -15.73 -10.05 -14.37
N VAL A 198 -15.25 -8.81 -14.35
CA VAL A 198 -14.16 -8.39 -13.47
C VAL A 198 -14.66 -7.40 -12.42
N PHE A 199 -14.37 -7.69 -11.16
CA PHE A 199 -14.82 -6.93 -10.00
C PHE A 199 -13.62 -6.51 -9.14
N HIS A 200 -13.76 -5.40 -8.41
CA HIS A 200 -12.82 -5.09 -7.35
C HIS A 200 -13.47 -4.54 -6.08
N LEU A 201 -12.79 -4.72 -4.96
CA LEU A 201 -13.25 -4.21 -3.67
C LEU A 201 -13.12 -2.68 -3.62
N GLN A 202 -14.26 -1.99 -3.60
CA GLN A 202 -14.31 -0.53 -3.51
C GLN A 202 -13.68 -0.07 -2.20
N GLY A 203 -12.68 0.80 -2.29
CA GLY A 203 -11.91 1.22 -1.12
C GLY A 203 -11.11 0.09 -0.47
N GLY A 204 -10.82 -1.01 -1.17
CA GLY A 204 -9.86 -2.05 -0.76
C GLY A 204 -10.05 -2.63 0.65
N ILE A 205 -9.02 -3.33 1.12
CA ILE A 205 -9.02 -4.00 2.43
C ILE A 205 -9.26 -3.01 3.57
N LEU A 206 -8.69 -1.80 3.49
CA LEU A 206 -8.84 -0.81 4.55
C LEU A 206 -10.30 -0.41 4.78
N LYS A 207 -11.08 -0.14 3.72
CA LYS A 207 -12.51 0.20 3.87
C LYS A 207 -13.31 -1.00 4.35
N TYR A 208 -12.92 -2.21 3.94
CA TYR A 208 -13.53 -3.44 4.44
C TYR A 208 -13.32 -3.62 5.95
N LEU A 209 -12.08 -3.50 6.43
CA LEU A 209 -11.76 -3.61 7.87
C LEU A 209 -12.39 -2.51 8.72
N GLU A 210 -12.67 -1.34 8.13
CA GLU A 210 -13.36 -0.23 8.77
C GLU A 210 -14.87 -0.47 8.91
N THR A 211 -15.50 -1.07 7.90
CA THR A 211 -16.97 -1.07 7.76
C THR A 211 -17.64 -2.43 7.96
N VAL A 212 -16.91 -3.54 7.75
CA VAL A 212 -17.45 -4.89 7.91
C VAL A 212 -17.15 -5.40 9.32
N PRO A 213 -18.17 -5.85 10.09
CA PRO A 213 -17.96 -6.41 11.42
C PRO A 213 -17.01 -7.61 11.40
N GLU A 214 -16.12 -7.69 12.39
CA GLU A 214 -15.14 -8.77 12.51
C GLU A 214 -15.78 -10.16 12.54
N THR A 215 -16.94 -10.31 13.20
CA THR A 215 -17.70 -11.57 13.26
C THR A 215 -18.25 -12.03 11.91
N ALA A 216 -18.38 -11.14 10.94
CA ALA A 216 -18.83 -11.44 9.58
C ALA A 216 -17.66 -11.43 8.57
N SER A 217 -16.44 -11.18 9.03
CA SER A 217 -15.28 -10.99 8.18
C SER A 217 -14.86 -12.27 7.47
N ARG A 218 -14.34 -12.12 6.24
CA ARG A 218 -13.61 -13.16 5.50
C ARG A 218 -12.10 -12.89 5.49
N TRP A 219 -11.69 -11.79 6.10
CA TRP A 219 -10.28 -11.41 6.24
C TRP A 219 -9.60 -12.27 7.31
N GLN A 220 -8.39 -12.74 7.02
CA GLN A 220 -7.56 -13.50 7.96
C GLN A 220 -6.22 -12.77 8.15
N GLY A 221 -5.81 -12.62 9.41
CA GLY A 221 -4.56 -11.91 9.77
C GLY A 221 -4.71 -10.40 9.77
N GLU A 222 -3.66 -9.68 9.40
CA GLU A 222 -3.59 -8.22 9.44
C GLU A 222 -3.32 -7.64 8.04
N CYS A 223 -3.71 -6.38 7.80
CA CYS A 223 -3.49 -5.71 6.52
C CYS A 223 -2.21 -4.90 6.54
N PHE A 224 -1.20 -5.31 5.77
CA PHE A 224 0.05 -4.56 5.62
C PHE A 224 -0.18 -3.11 5.13
N VAL A 225 0.54 -2.16 5.74
CA VAL A 225 0.56 -0.74 5.34
C VAL A 225 2.00 -0.22 5.22
N PHE A 226 2.20 0.72 4.30
CA PHE A 226 3.51 1.20 3.85
C PHE A 226 4.12 2.29 4.76
N ASP A 227 4.01 2.12 6.07
CA ASP A 227 4.49 3.07 7.07
C ASP A 227 4.88 2.38 8.37
N GLU A 228 5.35 3.13 9.38
CA GLU A 228 5.87 2.54 10.62
C GLU A 228 4.80 1.85 11.49
N ARG A 229 3.50 1.90 11.12
CA ARG A 229 2.46 1.05 11.74
C ARG A 229 2.54 -0.39 11.26
N VAL A 230 3.14 -0.65 10.10
CA VAL A 230 3.38 -1.97 9.48
C VAL A 230 2.13 -2.70 9.03
N SER A 231 1.10 -2.75 9.87
CA SER A 231 -0.11 -3.53 9.67
C SER A 231 -1.28 -2.92 10.42
N LEU A 232 -2.50 -3.15 9.93
CA LEU A 232 -3.74 -2.74 10.56
C LEU A 232 -4.73 -3.91 10.64
N GLY A 233 -5.47 -4.03 11.74
CA GLY A 233 -6.57 -4.99 11.92
C GLY A 233 -7.95 -4.36 11.71
N HIS A 234 -8.99 -5.05 12.17
CA HIS A 234 -10.36 -4.54 12.19
C HIS A 234 -10.47 -3.21 12.96
N GLY A 235 -11.37 -2.34 12.50
CA GLY A 235 -11.48 -0.97 13.01
C GLY A 235 -10.27 -0.08 12.68
N LEU A 236 -9.42 -0.51 11.75
CA LEU A 236 -8.15 0.14 11.40
C LEU A 236 -7.20 0.31 12.62
N ALA A 237 -7.30 -0.61 13.58
CA ALA A 237 -6.44 -0.65 14.75
C ALA A 237 -5.01 -1.08 14.36
N PRO A 238 -3.95 -0.57 15.02
CA PRO A 238 -2.58 -1.04 14.82
C PRO A 238 -2.46 -2.55 15.01
N GLY A 239 -1.81 -3.23 14.07
CA GLY A 239 -1.53 -4.66 14.15
C GLY A 239 -0.32 -5.01 15.02
N SER A 240 0.06 -6.28 15.02
CA SER A 240 1.12 -6.86 15.84
C SER A 240 2.47 -7.00 15.13
N HIS A 241 2.51 -6.78 13.81
CA HIS A 241 3.73 -6.87 13.03
C HIS A 241 4.67 -5.68 13.28
N SER A 242 5.97 -5.95 13.25
CA SER A 242 7.02 -4.93 13.20
C SER A 242 7.79 -5.00 11.88
N LEU A 243 8.59 -3.99 11.55
CA LEU A 243 9.46 -4.05 10.38
C LEU A 243 10.83 -4.59 10.77
N CYS A 244 11.34 -5.54 10.00
CA CYS A 244 12.75 -5.90 10.09
C CYS A 244 13.59 -4.65 9.77
N ARG A 245 14.46 -4.27 10.70
CA ARG A 245 15.34 -3.11 10.50
C ARG A 245 16.48 -3.38 9.53
N GLY A 246 16.68 -4.62 9.07
CA GLY A 246 17.57 -4.98 7.95
C GLY A 246 16.86 -4.90 6.60
N CYS A 247 15.96 -5.85 6.33
CA CYS A 247 15.32 -6.02 5.02
C CYS A 247 14.01 -5.25 4.81
N ARG A 248 13.45 -4.60 5.86
CA ARG A 248 12.16 -3.89 5.82
C ARG A 248 10.92 -4.75 5.52
N MET A 249 11.04 -6.08 5.62
CA MET A 249 9.90 -6.98 5.56
C MET A 249 9.11 -6.95 6.88
N PRO A 250 7.79 -7.19 6.86
CA PRO A 250 7.02 -7.38 8.09
C PRO A 250 7.53 -8.61 8.85
N VAL A 251 7.49 -8.53 10.17
CA VAL A 251 7.99 -9.56 11.11
C VAL A 251 6.88 -9.80 12.13
N SER A 252 6.38 -11.03 12.16
CA SER A 252 5.35 -11.47 13.10
C SER A 252 5.93 -11.70 14.51
N ALA A 253 5.06 -11.92 15.50
CA ALA A 253 5.51 -12.33 16.83
C ALA A 253 6.29 -13.65 16.81
N ALA A 254 5.89 -14.61 15.96
CA ALA A 254 6.59 -15.87 15.79
C ALA A 254 7.98 -15.68 15.16
N ASP A 255 8.10 -14.81 14.17
CA ASP A 255 9.39 -14.47 13.56
C ASP A 255 10.33 -13.83 14.58
N ARG A 256 9.81 -12.95 15.45
CA ARG A 256 10.60 -12.32 16.52
C ARG A 256 11.09 -13.31 17.58
N ALA A 257 10.41 -14.44 17.76
CA ALA A 257 10.82 -15.51 18.67
C ALA A 257 11.86 -16.46 18.05
N SER A 258 12.11 -16.37 16.75
CA SER A 258 13.10 -17.19 16.07
C SER A 258 14.54 -16.86 16.51
N PRO A 259 15.44 -17.85 16.65
CA PRO A 259 16.86 -17.60 16.91
C PRO A 259 17.55 -16.85 15.75
N LEU A 260 16.91 -16.80 14.57
CA LEU A 260 17.40 -16.05 13.41
C LEU A 260 17.02 -14.56 13.46
N TYR A 261 16.20 -14.15 14.43
CA TYR A 261 15.83 -12.77 14.62
C TYR A 261 16.81 -12.06 15.54
N VAL A 262 17.36 -10.94 15.04
CA VAL A 262 18.21 -10.04 15.81
C VAL A 262 17.67 -8.64 15.56
N GLU A 263 17.05 -8.04 16.58
CA GLU A 263 16.49 -6.70 16.52
C GLU A 263 17.52 -5.70 15.97
N GLY A 264 17.10 -4.81 15.08
CA GLY A 264 18.01 -3.90 14.39
C GLY A 264 18.79 -4.49 13.21
N VAL A 265 18.95 -5.81 13.11
CA VAL A 265 19.93 -6.45 12.21
C VAL A 265 19.27 -7.32 11.15
N ALA A 266 18.55 -8.36 11.57
CA ALA A 266 18.04 -9.40 10.67
C ALA A 266 16.76 -10.06 11.19
N CYS A 267 16.02 -10.68 10.29
CA CYS A 267 14.87 -11.53 10.59
C CYS A 267 15.03 -12.88 9.86
N PRO A 268 14.18 -13.89 10.14
CA PRO A 268 14.27 -15.20 9.47
C PRO A 268 14.29 -15.10 7.94
N ALA A 269 13.56 -14.15 7.35
CA ALA A 269 13.50 -13.97 5.90
C ALA A 269 14.81 -13.43 5.27
N CYS A 270 15.71 -12.81 6.05
CA CYS A 270 16.96 -12.26 5.50
C CYS A 270 18.21 -12.72 6.24
N SER A 271 18.10 -13.52 7.29
CA SER A 271 19.24 -13.94 8.11
C SER A 271 20.24 -14.79 7.35
N ALA A 272 19.88 -15.41 6.23
CA ALA A 272 20.81 -16.14 5.35
C ALA A 272 21.34 -15.29 4.18
N SER A 273 20.68 -14.19 3.83
CA SER A 273 20.97 -13.43 2.61
C SER A 273 21.83 -12.18 2.83
N ARG A 274 22.38 -12.00 4.04
CA ARG A 274 23.13 -10.79 4.43
C ARG A 274 24.54 -11.14 4.86
N ASP A 275 25.51 -10.43 4.31
CA ASP A 275 26.90 -10.50 4.74
C ASP A 275 27.14 -9.72 6.04
N ASP A 276 28.32 -9.91 6.63
CA ASP A 276 28.68 -9.32 7.93
C ASP A 276 28.78 -7.78 7.87
N THR A 277 29.22 -7.23 6.74
CA THR A 277 29.29 -5.78 6.52
C THR A 277 27.90 -5.16 6.54
N GLN A 278 26.94 -5.77 5.85
CA GLN A 278 25.55 -5.35 5.83
C GLN A 278 24.93 -5.43 7.22
N ARG A 279 25.15 -6.54 7.94
CA ARG A 279 24.67 -6.71 9.32
C ARG A 279 25.21 -5.64 10.26
N ALA A 280 26.51 -5.37 10.21
CA ALA A 280 27.14 -4.32 11.01
C ALA A 280 26.54 -2.94 10.69
N GLY A 281 26.32 -2.64 9.40
CA GLY A 281 25.68 -1.39 8.98
C GLY A 281 24.25 -1.24 9.48
N TYR A 282 23.45 -2.31 9.45
CA TYR A 282 22.08 -2.30 9.99
C TYR A 282 22.07 -2.14 11.51
N ALA A 283 22.94 -2.88 12.21
CA ALA A 283 23.11 -2.79 13.65
C ALA A 283 23.47 -1.37 14.08
N GLU A 284 24.44 -0.75 13.41
CA GLU A 284 24.88 0.61 13.75
C GLU A 284 23.78 1.63 13.49
N ARG A 285 23.09 1.55 12.35
CA ARG A 285 21.93 2.42 12.07
C ARG A 285 20.84 2.27 13.13
N HIS A 286 20.55 1.04 13.55
CA HIS A 286 19.56 0.79 14.59
C HIS A 286 20.01 1.37 15.95
N ARG A 287 21.28 1.15 16.33
CA ARG A 287 21.87 1.72 17.55
C ARG A 287 21.73 3.24 17.58
N GLN A 288 22.09 3.92 16.49
CA GLN A 288 21.97 5.37 16.38
C GLN A 288 20.51 5.86 16.45
N ALA A 289 19.58 5.12 15.84
CA ALA A 289 18.15 5.42 15.93
C ALA A 289 17.62 5.27 17.36
N THR A 290 18.00 4.22 18.07
CA THR A 290 17.62 3.98 19.47
C THR A 290 18.19 5.05 20.39
N LEU A 291 19.47 5.42 20.21
CA LEU A 291 20.11 6.48 20.99
C LEU A 291 19.43 7.84 20.77
N ALA A 292 19.06 8.18 19.53
CA ALA A 292 18.34 9.41 19.25
C ALA A 292 16.94 9.41 19.86
N ALA A 293 16.20 8.30 19.75
CA ALA A 293 14.88 8.16 20.36
C ALA A 293 14.94 8.31 21.89
N ALA A 294 15.97 7.76 22.54
CA ALA A 294 16.20 7.95 23.98
C ALA A 294 16.46 9.41 24.38
N ARG A 295 16.96 10.25 23.45
CA ARG A 295 17.12 11.70 23.63
C ARG A 295 15.90 12.51 23.19
N GLY A 296 14.83 11.88 22.69
CA GLY A 296 13.69 12.57 22.08
C GLY A 296 14.00 13.17 20.70
N GLU A 297 15.11 12.78 20.08
CA GLU A 297 15.55 13.24 18.76
C GLU A 297 15.16 12.23 17.67
N ALA A 298 14.97 12.71 16.43
CA ALA A 298 14.85 11.82 15.27
C ALA A 298 16.25 11.48 14.73
N HIS A 299 16.53 10.23 14.35
CA HIS A 299 17.75 9.88 13.60
C HIS A 299 17.47 9.64 12.11
N ILE A 300 16.44 8.84 11.85
CA ILE A 300 16.06 8.46 10.49
C ILE A 300 15.26 9.58 9.84
N GLY A 301 15.63 9.94 8.61
CA GLY A 301 14.89 10.90 7.78
C GLY A 301 15.19 12.36 8.06
N GLN A 302 16.18 12.68 8.90
CA GLN A 302 16.74 14.04 8.94
C GLN A 302 17.31 14.38 7.55
N ALA A 303 17.09 15.62 7.08
CA ALA A 303 17.90 16.15 6.00
C ALA A 303 19.35 16.16 6.48
N ALA A 304 20.31 15.85 5.59
CA ALA A 304 21.72 16.09 5.92
C ALA A 304 21.82 17.54 6.41
N ARG A 305 22.43 17.75 7.58
CA ARG A 305 22.74 19.10 8.03
C ARG A 305 23.51 19.73 6.87
N ARG A 306 22.98 20.85 6.33
CA ARG A 306 23.83 21.71 5.53
C ARG A 306 24.85 22.21 6.55
N ASP A 307 26.06 21.68 6.46
CA ASP A 307 27.18 22.26 7.19
C ASP A 307 27.34 23.66 6.59
N ASP A 308 26.81 24.66 7.29
CA ASP A 308 27.11 26.05 6.99
C ASP A 308 28.60 26.26 7.33
N ALA A 309 29.43 26.16 6.28
CA ALA A 309 30.82 26.57 6.25
C ALA A 309 31.01 27.60 5.15
#